data_AF-A0A816YVN2-F1
#
_entry.id   AF-A0A816YVN2-F1
#
_cell.length_a   1.000
_cell.length_b   1.000
_cell.length_c   1.000
_cell.angle_alpha   90.00
_cell.angle_beta   90.00
_cell.angle_gamma   90.00
#
_symmetry.space_group_name_H-M   'P 1'
#
loop_
_entity.id
_entity.type
_entity.pdbx_description
1 polymer ?
#
loop_
_entity_poly.entity_id
_entity_poly.type
_entity_poly.pdbx_seq_one_letter_code
_entity_poly.pdbx_strand_id
1 'polypeptide(L)'
;MLLKVSRREEGNCGTLQGYSSRLSNEYRLSENDWNLASSKVNSIAVQIELLEDIIKADGKFDLTAELEKLKEEHSEAEGMLADVKVKVPDWDKLGESWICHE
;
A
#
# COMPACT_ATOMS: atom_id res chain seq x y z
N MET A 1 -53.02 25.86 -19.23
CA MET A 1 -51.89 24.92 -19.32
C MET A 1 -50.72 25.52 -18.56
N LEU A 2 -50.36 24.96 -17.40
CA LEU A 2 -49.20 25.38 -16.62
C LEU A 2 -48.14 24.28 -16.75
N LEU A 3 -47.10 24.55 -17.55
CA LEU A 3 -45.91 23.69 -17.64
C LEU A 3 -45.13 23.83 -16.32
N LYS A 4 -45.23 22.79 -15.48
CA LYS A 4 -44.46 22.68 -14.25
C LYS A 4 -43.07 22.17 -14.62
N VAL A 5 -42.13 23.10 -14.81
CA VAL A 5 -40.71 22.77 -14.98
C VAL A 5 -40.21 22.17 -13.67
N SER A 6 -39.89 20.88 -13.73
CA SER A 6 -39.32 20.12 -12.62
C SER A 6 -37.90 20.63 -12.38
N ARG A 7 -37.71 21.44 -11.34
CA ARG A 7 -36.37 21.77 -10.84
C ARG A 7 -35.76 20.49 -10.28
N ARG A 8 -34.79 19.93 -11.00
CA ARG A 8 -33.88 18.90 -10.50
C ARG A 8 -32.97 19.61 -9.49
N GLU A 9 -33.00 19.17 -8.24
CA GLU A 9 -32.12 19.68 -7.19
C GLU A 9 -30.67 19.51 -7.62
N GLU A 10 -29.94 20.62 -7.63
CA GLU A 10 -28.50 20.66 -7.90
C GLU A 10 -27.80 19.83 -6.82
N GLY A 11 -27.16 18.75 -7.27
CA GLY A 11 -26.34 17.90 -6.43
C GLY A 11 -25.23 18.73 -5.78
N ASN A 12 -25.11 18.60 -4.47
CA ASN A 12 -24.08 19.22 -3.65
C ASN A 12 -22.67 18.85 -4.17
N CYS A 13 -22.09 19.69 -5.03
CA CYS A 13 -20.72 19.56 -5.48
C CYS A 13 -19.80 19.99 -4.33
N GLY A 14 -19.46 19.04 -3.44
CA GLY A 14 -18.34 19.23 -2.52
C GLY A 14 -17.10 19.60 -3.32
N THR A 15 -16.40 20.65 -2.91
CA THR A 15 -15.30 21.25 -3.68
C THR A 15 -14.32 20.17 -4.14
N LEU A 16 -14.10 20.08 -5.46
CA LEU A 16 -13.23 19.10 -6.12
C LEU A 16 -11.82 19.05 -5.51
N GLN A 17 -11.35 20.18 -4.99
CA GLN A 17 -10.09 20.31 -4.26
C GLN A 17 -10.04 19.43 -2.99
N GLY A 18 -11.17 19.29 -2.27
CA GLY A 18 -11.28 18.42 -1.11
C GLY A 18 -11.24 16.93 -1.49
N TYR A 19 -11.86 16.55 -2.60
CA TYR A 19 -11.84 15.17 -3.09
C TYR A 19 -10.45 14.75 -3.58
N SER A 20 -9.78 15.60 -4.37
CA SER A 20 -8.41 15.34 -4.83
C SER A 20 -7.42 15.22 -3.67
N SER A 21 -7.55 16.07 -2.64
CA SER A 21 -6.70 16.02 -1.47
C SER A 21 -6.88 14.73 -0.66
N ARG A 22 -8.12 14.23 -0.56
CA ARG A 22 -8.42 12.96 0.13
C ARG A 22 -7.83 11.75 -0.59
N LEU A 23 -7.98 11.68 -1.92
CA LEU A 23 -7.42 10.60 -2.74
C LEU A 23 -5.88 10.58 -2.68
N SER A 24 -5.24 11.76 -2.75
CA SER A 24 -3.79 11.88 -2.61
C SER A 24 -3.29 11.43 -1.24
N ASN A 25 -4.02 11.78 -0.17
CA ASN A 25 -3.66 11.36 1.18
C ASN A 25 -3.82 9.85 1.38
N GLU A 26 -4.91 9.25 0.90
CA GLU A 26 -5.12 7.79 0.97
C GLU A 26 -4.08 7.00 0.17
N TYR A 27 -3.68 7.50 -1.00
CA TYR A 27 -2.58 6.93 -1.79
C TYR A 27 -1.26 6.94 -1.03
N ARG A 28 -0.89 8.11 -0.48
CA ARG A 28 0.37 8.28 0.26
C ARG A 28 0.44 7.39 1.51
N LEU A 29 -0.68 7.24 2.22
CA LEU A 29 -0.75 6.33 3.37
C LEU A 29 -0.51 4.87 2.94
N SER A 30 -1.17 4.45 1.86
CA SER A 30 -1.00 3.10 1.29
C SER A 30 0.43 2.84 0.79
N GLU A 31 1.07 3.83 0.18
CA GLU A 31 2.47 3.77 -0.26
C GLU A 31 3.44 3.68 0.92
N ASN A 32 3.20 4.43 2.01
CA ASN A 32 3.99 4.34 3.23
C ASN A 32 3.88 2.96 3.89
N ASP A 33 2.66 2.42 3.98
CA ASP A 33 2.43 1.08 4.53
C ASP A 33 3.16 0.01 3.71
N TRP A 34 3.13 0.14 2.38
CA TRP A 34 3.85 -0.77 1.48
C TRP A 34 5.36 -0.65 1.63
N ASN A 35 5.89 0.57 1.68
CA ASN A 35 7.32 0.81 1.88
C ASN A 35 7.81 0.25 3.21
N LEU A 36 7.04 0.41 4.29
CA LEU A 36 7.38 -0.13 5.59
C LEU A 36 7.39 -1.67 5.58
N ALA A 37 6.36 -2.29 5.03
CA ALA A 37 6.28 -3.74 4.91
C ALA A 37 7.41 -4.30 4.03
N SER A 38 7.69 -3.65 2.89
CA SER A 38 8.76 -4.04 1.96
C SER A 38 10.14 -3.91 2.61
N SER A 39 10.38 -2.81 3.34
CA SER A 39 11.63 -2.63 4.08
C SER A 39 11.86 -3.71 5.13
N LYS A 40 10.79 -4.17 5.81
CA LYS A 40 10.89 -5.24 6.80
C LYS A 40 11.28 -6.57 6.14
N VAL A 41 10.60 -6.96 5.06
CA VAL A 41 10.92 -8.18 4.29
C VAL A 41 12.39 -8.16 3.85
N ASN A 42 12.83 -7.07 3.20
CA ASN A 42 14.19 -6.94 2.70
C ASN A 42 15.24 -7.00 3.83
N SER A 43 14.96 -6.38 4.98
CA SER A 43 15.88 -6.42 6.12
C SER A 43 16.05 -7.83 6.67
N ILE A 44 14.98 -8.62 6.73
CA ILE A 44 15.05 -10.00 7.22
C ILE A 44 15.78 -10.89 6.21
N ALA A 45 15.53 -10.71 4.90
CA ALA A 45 16.23 -11.44 3.85
C ALA A 45 17.76 -11.28 3.92
N VAL A 46 18.23 -10.04 4.11
CA VAL A 46 19.67 -9.75 4.27
C VAL A 46 20.24 -10.41 5.52
N GLN A 47 19.49 -10.44 6.62
CA GLN A 47 19.93 -11.11 7.85
C GLN A 47 20.02 -12.63 7.67
N ILE A 48 19.10 -13.25 6.92
CA ILE A 48 19.15 -14.67 6.56
C ILE A 48 20.42 -14.98 5.78
N GLU A 49 20.69 -14.23 4.70
CA GLU A 49 21.90 -14.41 3.89
C GLU A 49 23.18 -14.32 4.73
N LEU A 50 23.28 -13.29 5.59
CA LEU A 50 24.43 -13.12 6.47
C LEU A 50 24.59 -14.29 7.44
N LEU A 51 23.50 -14.78 8.03
CA LEU A 51 23.56 -15.91 8.98
C LEU A 51 23.99 -17.20 8.28
N GLU A 52 23.48 -17.46 7.08
CA GLU A 52 23.90 -18.61 6.27
C GLU A 52 25.39 -18.57 5.96
N ASP A 53 25.93 -17.40 5.63
CA ASP A 53 27.36 -17.23 5.35
C ASP A 53 28.22 -17.44 6.60
N ILE A 54 27.76 -16.98 7.77
CA ILE A 54 28.43 -17.23 9.05
C ILE A 54 28.44 -18.72 9.38
N ILE A 55 27.29 -19.41 9.23
CA ILE A 55 27.18 -20.85 9.48
C ILE A 55 28.12 -21.64 8.57
N LYS A 56 28.18 -21.28 7.27
CA LYS A 56 29.08 -21.90 6.30
C LYS A 56 30.56 -21.64 6.63
N ALA A 57 30.90 -20.47 7.15
CA ALA A 57 32.29 -20.05 7.39
C ALA A 57 32.87 -20.56 8.72
N ASP A 58 32.11 -20.48 9.82
CA ASP A 58 32.64 -20.75 11.17
C ASP A 58 32.29 -22.17 11.65
N GLY A 59 31.10 -22.70 11.32
CA GLY A 59 30.64 -24.05 11.71
C GLY A 59 30.63 -24.34 13.23
N LYS A 60 31.04 -23.37 14.04
CA LYS A 60 31.38 -23.50 15.45
C LYS A 60 30.25 -23.02 16.37
N PHE A 61 29.42 -22.12 15.86
CA PHE A 61 28.18 -21.68 16.50
C PHE A 61 27.01 -22.38 15.81
N ASP A 62 26.21 -23.11 16.59
CA ASP A 62 24.95 -23.65 16.10
C ASP A 62 23.89 -22.55 16.11
N LEU A 63 23.83 -21.82 15.00
CA LEU A 63 22.83 -20.77 14.74
C LEU A 63 21.66 -21.29 13.89
N THR A 64 21.51 -22.60 13.78
CA THR A 64 20.48 -23.23 12.94
C THR A 64 19.08 -22.87 13.43
N ALA A 65 18.88 -22.81 14.74
CA ALA A 65 17.59 -22.44 15.33
C ALA A 65 17.22 -20.98 15.03
N GLU A 66 18.18 -20.06 15.16
CA GLU A 66 18.02 -18.65 14.80
C GLU A 66 17.73 -18.49 13.32
N LEU A 67 18.42 -19.23 12.43
CA LEU A 67 18.16 -19.20 11.00
C LEU A 67 16.74 -19.63 10.65
N GLU A 68 16.26 -20.74 11.23
CA GLU A 68 14.91 -21.24 10.98
C GLU A 68 13.83 -20.27 11.50
N LYS A 69 14.04 -19.68 12.68
CA LYS A 69 13.16 -18.63 13.22
C LYS A 69 13.11 -17.41 12.28
N LEU A 70 14.25 -17.02 11.73
CA LEU A 70 14.34 -15.87 10.83
C LEU A 70 13.63 -16.12 9.48
N LYS A 71 13.69 -17.35 8.96
CA LYS A 71 12.92 -17.77 7.77
C LYS A 71 11.42 -17.76 8.02
N GLU A 72 10.97 -18.18 9.20
CA GLU A 72 9.56 -18.09 9.59
C GLU A 72 9.09 -16.62 9.66
N GLU A 73 9.88 -15.75 10.30
CA GLU A 73 9.61 -14.30 10.36
C GLU A 73 9.62 -13.64 8.96
N HIS A 74 10.48 -14.12 8.05
CA HIS A 74 10.48 -13.67 6.65
C HIS A 74 9.18 -14.04 5.94
N SER A 75 8.75 -15.30 6.07
CA SER A 75 7.50 -15.78 5.48
C SER A 75 6.28 -15.02 6.02
N GLU A 76 6.27 -14.71 7.32
CA GLU A 76 5.22 -13.89 7.93
C GLU A 76 5.22 -12.46 7.36
N ALA A 77 6.41 -11.85 7.24
CA ALA A 77 6.56 -10.51 6.69
C ALA A 77 6.16 -10.43 5.20
N GLU A 78 6.46 -11.47 4.41
CA GLU A 78 6.01 -11.58 3.02
C GLU A 78 4.48 -11.68 2.92
N GLY A 79 3.84 -12.44 3.82
CA GLY A 79 2.39 -12.49 3.93
C GLY A 79 1.78 -11.12 4.24
N MET A 80 2.34 -10.42 5.23
CA MET A 80 1.91 -9.05 5.56
C MET A 80 2.09 -8.08 4.39
N LEU A 81 3.20 -8.17 3.65
CA LEU A 81 3.45 -7.35 2.46
C LEU A 81 2.44 -7.65 1.35
N ALA A 82 2.10 -8.92 1.13
CA ALA A 82 1.08 -9.32 0.16
C ALA A 82 -0.32 -8.80 0.53
N ASP A 83 -0.61 -8.69 1.83
CA ASP A 83 -1.86 -8.13 2.36
C ASP A 83 -1.91 -6.60 2.28
N VAL A 84 -0.77 -5.91 2.08
CA VAL A 84 -0.78 -4.46 1.84
C VAL A 84 -1.42 -4.16 0.50
N LYS A 85 -2.69 -3.75 0.58
CA LYS A 85 -3.45 -3.28 -0.58
C LYS A 85 -2.90 -1.93 -1.04
N VAL A 86 -2.07 -1.95 -2.08
CA VAL A 86 -1.66 -0.72 -2.78
C VAL A 86 -2.89 -0.14 -3.46
N LYS A 87 -3.42 0.97 -2.92
CA LYS A 87 -4.46 1.73 -3.58
C LYS A 87 -3.83 2.45 -4.75
N VAL A 88 -4.06 1.99 -5.98
CA VAL A 88 -3.74 2.78 -7.17
C VAL A 88 -4.79 3.90 -7.28
N PRO A 89 -4.40 5.17 -7.48
CA PRO A 89 -5.36 6.23 -7.74
C PRO A 89 -6.12 5.87 -9.01
N ASP A 90 -7.44 5.83 -8.90
CA ASP A 90 -8.33 5.55 -10.03
C ASP A 90 -8.39 6.80 -10.91
N TRP A 91 -7.40 6.95 -11.80
CA TRP A 91 -7.25 8.12 -12.68
C TRP A 91 -8.44 8.27 -13.64
N ASP A 92 -9.15 7.18 -13.95
CA ASP A 92 -10.36 7.20 -14.76
C ASP A 92 -11.53 7.90 -14.04
N LYS A 93 -11.67 7.72 -12.72
CA LYS A 93 -12.62 8.50 -11.91
C LYS A 93 -12.27 9.98 -11.82
N LEU A 94 -10.99 10.34 -11.91
CA LEU A 94 -10.59 11.74 -12.01
C LEU A 94 -11.04 12.31 -13.35
N GLY A 95 -10.91 11.54 -14.45
CA GLY A 95 -11.38 11.86 -15.81
C GLY A 95 -12.85 12.26 -15.91
N GLU A 96 -13.75 11.54 -15.22
CA GLU A 96 -15.19 11.84 -15.21
C GLU A 96 -15.52 13.19 -14.55
N SER A 97 -14.69 13.66 -13.61
CA SER A 97 -14.87 14.98 -12.99
C SER A 97 -14.54 16.15 -13.93
N TRP A 98 -13.76 15.93 -14.99
CA TRP A 98 -13.43 16.99 -15.97
C TRP A 98 -14.58 17.25 -16.94
N ILE A 99 -15.51 16.32 -17.09
CA ILE A 99 -16.66 16.43 -18.01
C ILE A 99 -17.77 17.35 -17.44
N CYS A 100 -17.67 17.77 -16.17
CA CYS A 100 -18.61 18.70 -15.55
C CYS A 100 -18.32 20.19 -15.85
N HIS A 101 -17.44 20.49 -16.81
CA HIS A 101 -17.15 21.85 -17.28
C HIS A 101 -17.48 21.98 -18.78
N GLU A 102 -18.77 21.97 -19.13
CA GLU A 102 -19.30 22.63 -20.33
C GLU A 102 -20.52 23.47 -19.97
#